data_AF-A0A6P0X7R6-F1
#
_entry.id   AF-A0A6P0X7R6-F1
#
_cell.length_a   1.000
_cell.length_b   1.000
_cell.length_c   1.000
_cell.angle_alpha   90.00
_cell.angle_beta   90.00
_cell.angle_gamma   90.00
#
_symmetry.space_group_name_H-M   'P 1'
#
loop_
_entity.id
_entity.type
_entity.pdbx_description
1 polymer ?
#
loop_
_entity_poly.entity_id
_entity_poly.type
_entity_poly.pdbx_seq_one_letter_code
_entity_poly.pdbx_strand_id
1 'polypeptide(L)'
;MARYALVIGVATYNKFPNLPQAATDAEAVARVLEKQGNFYKVQRLPRRWVKEQDRYEVAPDKRVKADDMFAVLKDFLQEAQNQEVFIYFAGHGFRVANRLGKQRGFLATSDSTIDGSNGIALDEEFNELLSQSNLSSLVVFLDCCHAGALLEDNLELNRNSLEPSLSVFQSPRDYYLITACRAGELAREEGEHGLFTGAVLQGLSQENAEPATGKVSVNRLFDFVYQRLSGSGQEPFQLGGGRSLTIVSYPPQGKKESTATAPVFSSTKEPVASVVEPPRIRALNQLKNLLPTQFNEVIFRYGIDESQLPINGTQAQKAIDVIKLASQQEGQSLCGLLDVLEQIAPHLK
;
A
#
# COMPACT_ATOMS: atom_id res chain seq x y z
N MET A 1 1.20 1.34 24.41
CA MET A 1 1.98 0.26 23.76
C MET A 1 3.12 0.90 23.03
N ALA A 2 4.29 0.26 23.01
CA ALA A 2 5.41 0.72 22.22
C ALA A 2 5.17 0.41 20.74
N ARG A 3 5.84 1.16 19.86
CA ARG A 3 5.73 1.01 18.40
C ARG A 3 7.09 0.62 17.86
N TYR A 4 7.15 -0.43 17.06
CA TYR A 4 8.37 -0.96 16.48
C TYR A 4 8.30 -0.86 14.96
N ALA A 5 9.38 -0.41 14.33
CA ALA A 5 9.50 -0.40 12.88
C ALA A 5 10.72 -1.21 12.43
N LEU A 6 10.55 -2.04 11.41
CA LEU A 6 11.62 -2.69 10.68
C LEU A 6 11.59 -2.21 9.23
N VAL A 7 12.68 -1.58 8.79
CA VAL A 7 12.80 -0.99 7.47
C VAL A 7 13.94 -1.64 6.71
N ILE A 8 13.60 -2.33 5.63
CA ILE A 8 14.48 -3.22 4.88
C ILE A 8 14.66 -2.65 3.47
N GLY A 9 15.90 -2.41 3.06
CA GLY A 9 16.26 -1.97 1.71
C GLY A 9 17.37 -2.83 1.14
N VAL A 10 17.01 -3.78 0.26
CA VAL A 10 18.00 -4.67 -0.36
C VAL A 10 18.44 -4.11 -1.70
N ALA A 11 19.67 -3.59 -1.75
CA ALA A 11 20.20 -2.89 -2.93
C ALA A 11 21.15 -3.72 -3.79
N THR A 12 21.80 -4.75 -3.23
CA THR A 12 22.83 -5.54 -3.92
C THR A 12 22.40 -6.98 -4.09
N TYR A 13 22.62 -7.53 -5.28
CA TYR A 13 22.16 -8.86 -5.67
C TYR A 13 23.23 -9.60 -6.48
N ASN A 14 23.31 -10.92 -6.30
CA ASN A 14 24.23 -11.78 -7.04
C ASN A 14 23.65 -12.22 -8.40
N LYS A 15 22.34 -12.43 -8.46
CA LYS A 15 21.63 -12.99 -9.63
C LYS A 15 20.54 -12.10 -10.22
N PHE A 16 20.18 -11.03 -9.50
CA PHE A 16 19.27 -9.99 -9.96
C PHE A 16 20.06 -8.70 -10.25
N PRO A 17 19.54 -7.77 -11.05
CA PRO A 17 20.13 -6.45 -11.19
C PRO A 17 20.20 -5.73 -9.83
N ASN A 18 21.33 -5.08 -9.55
CA ASN A 18 21.43 -4.22 -8.36
C ASN A 18 20.39 -3.10 -8.44
N LEU A 19 19.82 -2.76 -7.28
CA LEU A 19 18.78 -1.75 -7.13
C LEU A 19 19.17 -0.76 -6.02
N PRO A 20 20.17 0.13 -6.25
CA PRO A 20 20.64 1.08 -5.23
C PRO A 20 19.51 1.91 -4.62
N GLN A 21 18.50 2.22 -5.43
CA GLN A 21 17.32 2.97 -5.05
C GLN A 21 16.55 2.35 -3.88
N ALA A 22 16.53 1.02 -3.74
CA ALA A 22 15.84 0.35 -2.65
C ALA A 22 16.40 0.74 -1.27
N ALA A 23 17.72 0.97 -1.17
CA ALA A 23 18.33 1.43 0.07
C ALA A 23 18.01 2.91 0.34
N THR A 24 18.01 3.75 -0.70
CA THR A 24 17.62 5.17 -0.61
C THR A 24 16.17 5.32 -0.16
N ASP A 25 15.27 4.55 -0.77
CA ASP A 25 13.82 4.53 -0.47
C ASP A 25 13.56 4.09 0.97
N ALA A 26 14.18 2.97 1.37
CA ALA A 26 14.10 2.47 2.73
C ALA A 26 14.65 3.48 3.76
N GLU A 27 15.78 4.14 3.48
CA GLU A 27 16.34 5.14 4.40
C GLU A 27 15.43 6.35 4.55
N ALA A 28 14.85 6.84 3.46
CA ALA A 28 13.92 7.97 3.48
C ALA A 28 12.68 7.66 4.32
N VAL A 29 12.08 6.48 4.15
CA VAL A 29 10.95 6.03 4.99
C VAL A 29 11.38 5.92 6.46
N ALA A 30 12.52 5.28 6.74
CA ALA A 30 13.01 5.14 8.11
C ALA A 30 13.22 6.48 8.82
N ARG A 31 13.73 7.50 8.11
CA ARG A 31 13.92 8.87 8.64
C ARG A 31 12.59 9.52 9.04
N VAL A 32 11.56 9.36 8.22
CA VAL A 32 10.22 9.89 8.50
C VAL A 32 9.61 9.19 9.73
N LEU A 33 9.71 7.86 9.81
CA LEU A 33 9.21 7.08 10.94
C LEU A 33 9.93 7.43 12.25
N GLU A 34 11.25 7.61 12.23
CA GLU A 34 11.98 8.04 13.43
C GLU A 34 11.58 9.44 13.88
N LYS A 35 11.44 10.37 12.94
CA LYS A 35 11.19 11.78 13.27
C LYS A 35 9.75 12.03 13.71
N GLN A 36 8.79 11.40 13.05
CA GLN A 36 7.36 11.73 13.18
C GLN A 36 6.51 10.56 13.65
N GLY A 37 7.06 9.34 13.66
CA GLY A 37 6.31 8.13 13.94
C GLY A 37 6.21 7.77 15.42
N ASN A 38 6.94 8.44 16.33
CA ASN A 38 6.97 8.10 17.76
C ASN A 38 7.21 6.60 18.00
N PHE A 39 8.10 6.01 17.19
CA PHE A 39 8.51 4.61 17.33
C PHE A 39 9.52 4.48 18.47
N TYR A 40 9.33 3.49 19.32
CA TYR A 40 10.32 3.12 20.33
C TYR A 40 11.63 2.67 19.67
N LYS A 41 11.51 1.98 18.53
CA LYS A 41 12.63 1.46 17.76
C LYS A 41 12.33 1.51 16.27
N VAL A 42 13.25 2.07 15.48
CA VAL A 42 13.27 1.96 14.01
C VAL A 42 14.53 1.21 13.61
N GLN A 43 14.39 -0.09 13.40
CA GLN A 43 15.48 -0.97 12.98
C GLN A 43 15.63 -0.94 11.46
N ARG A 44 16.87 -0.80 11.00
CA ARG A 44 17.23 -0.82 9.58
C ARG A 44 17.94 -2.11 9.19
N LEU A 45 17.71 -2.58 7.98
CA LEU A 45 18.41 -3.73 7.40
C LEU A 45 18.71 -3.47 5.90
N PRO A 46 19.97 -3.60 5.45
CA PRO A 46 21.18 -3.72 6.25
C PRO A 46 21.50 -2.41 6.97
N ARG A 47 22.04 -2.46 8.19
CA ARG A 47 22.42 -1.24 8.95
C ARG A 47 23.91 -0.90 8.84
N ARG A 48 24.22 0.39 8.73
CA ARG A 48 25.56 0.95 8.93
C ARG A 48 25.49 2.11 9.92
N TRP A 49 26.50 2.22 10.78
CA TRP A 49 26.67 3.35 11.68
C TRP A 49 27.36 4.48 10.93
N VAL A 50 26.77 5.68 10.98
CA VAL A 50 27.31 6.91 10.41
C VAL A 50 27.80 7.78 11.56
N LYS A 51 29.12 7.80 11.76
CA LYS A 51 29.74 8.47 12.92
C LYS A 51 29.46 9.97 12.92
N GLU A 52 29.44 10.59 11.75
CA GLU A 52 29.24 12.02 11.56
C GLU A 52 27.82 12.47 11.95
N GLN A 53 26.85 11.56 11.88
CA GLN A 53 25.44 11.83 12.17
C GLN A 53 24.98 11.17 13.48
N ASP A 54 25.86 10.45 14.18
CA ASP A 54 25.59 9.69 15.41
C ASP A 54 24.33 8.81 15.30
N ARG A 55 24.20 8.08 14.17
CA ARG A 55 23.00 7.29 13.88
C ARG A 55 23.24 6.12 12.94
N TYR A 56 22.26 5.22 12.89
CA TYR A 56 22.20 4.17 11.88
C TYR A 56 21.48 4.65 10.60
N GLU A 57 21.90 4.11 9.47
CA GLU A 57 21.26 4.24 8.17
C GLU A 57 21.19 2.88 7.44
N VAL A 58 20.36 2.80 6.40
CA VAL A 58 20.31 1.66 5.49
C VAL A 58 21.58 1.68 4.64
N ALA A 59 22.32 0.58 4.62
CA ALA A 59 23.64 0.49 4.00
C ALA A 59 23.53 -0.03 2.55
N PRO A 60 23.62 0.83 1.52
CA PRO A 60 23.39 0.42 0.13
C PRO A 60 24.43 -0.58 -0.40
N ASP A 61 25.60 -0.62 0.23
CA ASP A 61 26.76 -1.43 -0.15
C ASP A 61 26.83 -2.79 0.56
N LYS A 62 25.98 -3.00 1.59
CA LYS A 62 25.97 -4.26 2.35
C LYS A 62 25.01 -5.26 1.71
N ARG A 63 25.44 -6.51 1.66
CA ARG A 63 24.59 -7.64 1.28
C ARG A 63 23.70 -8.05 2.44
N VAL A 64 22.50 -8.51 2.11
CA VAL A 64 21.53 -9.11 3.03
C VAL A 64 21.25 -10.52 2.53
N LYS A 65 21.74 -11.55 3.20
CA LYS A 65 21.47 -12.94 2.80
C LYS A 65 20.11 -13.41 3.35
N ALA A 66 19.58 -14.49 2.79
CA ALA A 66 18.36 -15.13 3.27
C ALA A 66 18.38 -15.40 4.78
N ASP A 67 19.40 -16.11 5.26
CA ASP A 67 19.53 -16.46 6.68
C ASP A 67 19.60 -15.23 7.59
N ASP A 68 20.34 -14.19 7.15
CA ASP A 68 20.48 -12.94 7.90
C ASP A 68 19.14 -12.19 7.98
N MET A 69 18.41 -12.11 6.87
CA MET A 69 17.10 -11.46 6.81
C MET A 69 16.06 -12.20 7.64
N PHE A 70 16.03 -13.54 7.52
CA PHE A 70 15.11 -14.38 8.27
C PHE A 70 15.36 -14.26 9.78
N ALA A 71 16.63 -14.33 10.21
CA ALA A 71 17.00 -14.16 11.61
C ALA A 71 16.57 -12.79 12.14
N VAL A 72 16.82 -11.72 11.39
CA VAL A 72 16.41 -10.37 11.78
C VAL A 72 14.90 -10.22 11.87
N LEU A 73 14.14 -10.76 10.91
CA LEU A 73 12.67 -10.76 10.95
C LEU A 73 12.16 -11.49 12.19
N LYS A 74 12.69 -12.69 12.45
CA LYS A 74 12.31 -13.52 13.60
C LYS A 74 12.59 -12.80 14.92
N ASP A 75 13.82 -12.32 15.12
CA ASP A 75 14.22 -11.64 16.36
C ASP A 75 13.40 -10.37 16.58
N PHE A 76 13.18 -9.59 15.53
CA PHE A 76 12.37 -8.37 15.58
C PHE A 76 10.91 -8.66 15.98
N LEU A 77 10.28 -9.69 15.38
CA LEU A 77 8.91 -10.08 15.72
C LEU A 77 8.80 -10.70 17.12
N GLN A 78 9.84 -11.36 17.61
CA GLN A 78 9.91 -11.85 19.00
C GLN A 78 10.05 -10.70 20.01
N GLU A 79 10.80 -9.67 19.69
CA GLU A 79 10.93 -8.47 20.54
C GLU A 79 9.62 -7.65 20.56
N ALA A 80 8.91 -7.60 19.44
CA ALA A 80 7.70 -6.79 19.26
C ALA A 80 6.39 -7.45 19.74
N GLN A 81 6.45 -8.53 20.53
CA GLN A 81 5.25 -9.20 21.04
C GLN A 81 4.35 -8.24 21.85
N ASN A 82 3.05 -8.27 21.55
CA ASN A 82 2.01 -7.40 22.10
C ASN A 82 2.20 -5.89 21.78
N GLN A 83 3.00 -5.55 20.78
CA GLN A 83 3.27 -4.17 20.37
C GLN A 83 2.65 -3.86 19.00
N GLU A 84 2.67 -2.58 18.61
CA GLU A 84 2.34 -2.15 17.25
C GLU A 84 3.57 -2.26 16.35
N VAL A 85 3.41 -2.86 15.18
CA VAL A 85 4.52 -3.12 14.26
C VAL A 85 4.30 -2.48 12.89
N PHE A 86 5.36 -1.86 12.38
CA PHE A 86 5.45 -1.39 11.01
C PHE A 86 6.62 -2.09 10.31
N ILE A 87 6.37 -2.73 9.17
CA ILE A 87 7.42 -3.33 8.33
C ILE A 87 7.38 -2.63 6.98
N TYR A 88 8.53 -2.20 6.49
CA TYR A 88 8.67 -1.70 5.13
C TYR A 88 9.80 -2.45 4.44
N PHE A 89 9.54 -2.92 3.23
CA PHE A 89 10.51 -3.58 2.37
C PHE A 89 10.59 -2.87 1.03
N ALA A 90 11.79 -2.51 0.61
CA ALA A 90 12.12 -2.11 -0.75
C ALA A 90 13.17 -3.07 -1.33
N GLY A 91 12.93 -3.56 -2.55
CA GLY A 91 13.81 -4.50 -3.23
C GLY A 91 13.13 -5.24 -4.36
N HIS A 92 13.76 -6.30 -4.86
CA HIS A 92 13.13 -7.21 -5.81
C HIS A 92 12.13 -8.14 -5.14
N GLY A 93 11.02 -8.38 -5.83
CA GLY A 93 10.04 -9.41 -5.55
C GLY A 93 9.87 -10.26 -6.80
N PHE A 94 9.72 -11.56 -6.66
CA PHE A 94 9.62 -12.46 -7.81
C PHE A 94 8.75 -13.68 -7.50
N ARG A 95 8.35 -14.38 -8.58
CA ARG A 95 7.50 -15.56 -8.50
C ARG A 95 8.20 -16.76 -9.08
N VAL A 96 7.99 -17.91 -8.44
CA VAL A 96 8.49 -19.19 -8.93
C VAL A 96 7.35 -20.18 -8.92
N ALA A 97 7.11 -20.82 -10.05
CA ALA A 97 6.22 -21.95 -10.15
C ALA A 97 6.89 -23.18 -9.53
N ASN A 98 6.21 -23.86 -8.61
CA ASN A 98 6.66 -25.18 -8.19
C ASN A 98 6.40 -26.21 -9.31
N ARG A 99 6.82 -27.46 -9.09
CA ARG A 99 6.62 -28.57 -10.07
C ARG A 99 5.16 -28.88 -10.38
N LEU A 100 4.22 -28.40 -9.56
CA LEU A 100 2.78 -28.53 -9.73
C LEU A 100 2.14 -27.30 -10.40
N GLY A 101 2.96 -26.33 -10.84
CA GLY A 101 2.49 -25.09 -11.46
C GLY A 101 1.96 -24.04 -10.48
N LYS A 102 1.95 -24.33 -9.17
CA LYS A 102 1.54 -23.35 -8.15
C LYS A 102 2.62 -22.28 -8.02
N GLN A 103 2.23 -21.03 -8.24
CA GLN A 103 3.09 -19.88 -8.12
C GLN A 103 3.32 -19.52 -6.65
N ARG A 104 4.58 -19.31 -6.28
CA ARG A 104 5.01 -18.87 -4.94
C ARG A 104 5.70 -17.52 -5.02
N GLY A 105 5.46 -16.68 -4.02
CA GLY A 105 5.99 -15.32 -3.95
C GLY A 105 7.21 -15.22 -3.05
N PHE A 106 8.24 -14.51 -3.50
CA PHE A 106 9.47 -14.33 -2.74
C PHE A 106 9.87 -12.86 -2.65
N LEU A 107 10.32 -12.44 -1.47
CA LEU A 107 11.16 -11.25 -1.33
C LEU A 107 12.60 -11.65 -1.62
N ALA A 108 13.24 -10.99 -2.58
CA ALA A 108 14.61 -11.30 -2.95
C ALA A 108 15.59 -10.76 -1.92
N THR A 109 16.52 -11.61 -1.54
CA THR A 109 17.73 -11.27 -0.77
C THR A 109 18.93 -11.24 -1.71
N SER A 110 20.08 -10.77 -1.23
CA SER A 110 21.29 -10.60 -2.04
C SER A 110 21.80 -11.89 -2.67
N ASP A 111 21.54 -13.05 -2.07
CA ASP A 111 21.94 -14.37 -2.54
C ASP A 111 20.80 -15.23 -3.09
N SER A 112 19.63 -14.63 -3.33
CA SER A 112 18.53 -15.28 -4.03
C SER A 112 18.92 -15.74 -5.43
N THR A 113 18.38 -16.88 -5.83
CA THR A 113 18.43 -17.41 -7.19
C THR A 113 17.03 -17.37 -7.83
N ILE A 114 16.99 -17.41 -9.16
CA ILE A 114 15.75 -17.28 -9.94
C ILE A 114 14.76 -18.45 -9.72
N ASP A 115 15.24 -19.56 -9.16
CA ASP A 115 14.44 -20.73 -8.78
C ASP A 115 13.83 -20.64 -7.37
N GLY A 116 14.00 -19.50 -6.68
CA GLY A 116 13.42 -19.24 -5.36
C GLY A 116 14.33 -19.61 -4.20
N SER A 117 15.47 -20.27 -4.45
CA SER A 117 16.42 -20.56 -3.37
C SER A 117 16.95 -19.24 -2.79
N ASN A 118 17.12 -19.20 -1.46
CA ASN A 118 17.55 -18.02 -0.71
C ASN A 118 16.65 -16.77 -0.92
N GLY A 119 15.40 -16.92 -1.34
CA GLY A 119 14.37 -15.88 -1.20
C GLY A 119 13.61 -16.07 0.10
N ILE A 120 12.99 -15.02 0.64
CA ILE A 120 12.02 -15.16 1.75
C ILE A 120 10.64 -15.42 1.16
N ALA A 121 10.11 -16.63 1.33
CA ALA A 121 8.79 -17.00 0.84
C ALA A 121 7.70 -16.25 1.59
N LEU A 122 6.86 -15.49 0.87
CA LEU A 122 5.78 -14.70 1.47
C LEU A 122 4.66 -15.57 2.03
N ASP A 123 4.30 -16.62 1.31
CA ASP A 123 3.19 -17.53 1.62
C ASP A 123 3.55 -18.58 2.67
N GLU A 124 4.85 -18.87 2.85
CA GLU A 124 5.35 -19.82 3.83
C GLU A 124 6.11 -19.08 4.95
N GLU A 125 7.39 -18.77 4.76
CA GLU A 125 8.27 -18.27 5.81
C GLU A 125 7.78 -16.97 6.46
N PHE A 126 7.42 -15.96 5.66
CA PHE A 126 6.97 -14.68 6.19
C PHE A 126 5.60 -14.80 6.88
N ASN A 127 4.64 -15.47 6.23
CA ASN A 127 3.32 -15.71 6.82
C ASN A 127 3.41 -16.54 8.11
N GLU A 128 4.27 -17.56 8.15
CA GLU A 128 4.50 -18.39 9.32
C GLU A 128 5.07 -17.56 10.48
N LEU A 129 6.12 -16.77 10.24
CA LEU A 129 6.68 -15.85 11.24
C LEU A 129 5.61 -14.90 11.82
N LEU A 130 4.76 -14.34 10.95
CA LEU A 130 3.67 -13.46 11.38
C LEU A 130 2.60 -14.23 12.18
N SER A 131 2.21 -15.43 11.75
CA SER A 131 1.21 -16.26 12.44
C SER A 131 1.64 -16.72 13.84
N GLN A 132 2.95 -16.93 14.03
CA GLN A 132 3.55 -17.28 15.32
C GLN A 132 3.73 -16.05 16.22
N SER A 133 3.54 -14.84 15.69
CA SER A 133 3.66 -13.60 16.45
C SER A 133 2.31 -13.14 17.02
N ASN A 134 2.32 -12.65 18.25
CA ASN A 134 1.16 -12.04 18.89
C ASN A 134 1.28 -10.51 18.93
N LEU A 135 1.22 -9.86 17.76
CA LEU A 135 1.33 -8.40 17.66
C LEU A 135 -0.03 -7.74 17.95
N SER A 136 -0.02 -6.56 18.58
CA SER A 136 -1.24 -5.78 18.79
C SER A 136 -1.83 -5.25 17.48
N SER A 137 -0.97 -4.91 16.53
CA SER A 137 -1.34 -4.47 15.19
C SER A 137 -0.12 -4.54 14.27
N LEU A 138 -0.36 -4.64 12.96
CA LEU A 138 0.69 -4.79 11.96
C LEU A 138 0.36 -3.97 10.72
N VAL A 139 1.34 -3.23 10.22
CA VAL A 139 1.28 -2.59 8.90
C VAL A 139 2.53 -2.99 8.13
N VAL A 140 2.36 -3.61 6.97
CA VAL A 140 3.44 -4.02 6.07
C VAL A 140 3.32 -3.28 4.76
N PHE A 141 4.39 -2.62 4.33
CA PHE A 141 4.54 -2.02 3.01
C PHE A 141 5.56 -2.81 2.20
N LEU A 142 5.17 -3.28 1.02
CA LEU A 142 6.06 -3.96 0.07
C LEU A 142 6.22 -3.11 -1.21
N ASP A 143 7.34 -2.40 -1.30
CA ASP A 143 7.80 -1.73 -2.53
C ASP A 143 8.70 -2.69 -3.34
N CYS A 144 8.07 -3.64 -4.00
CA CYS A 144 8.76 -4.56 -4.90
C CYS A 144 7.93 -4.88 -6.15
N CYS A 145 8.61 -5.13 -7.26
CA CYS A 145 7.97 -5.58 -8.50
C CYS A 145 7.21 -6.89 -8.26
N HIS A 146 6.10 -7.08 -8.98
CA HIS A 146 5.22 -8.24 -8.89
C HIS A 146 4.42 -8.42 -7.59
N ALA A 147 4.54 -7.57 -6.57
CA ALA A 147 3.76 -7.71 -5.33
C ALA A 147 2.23 -7.75 -5.51
N GLY A 148 1.71 -7.25 -6.64
CA GLY A 148 0.32 -7.45 -7.07
C GLY A 148 0.04 -8.81 -7.69
N ALA A 149 0.87 -9.26 -8.63
CA ALA A 149 0.82 -10.62 -9.16
C ALA A 149 1.07 -11.70 -8.08
N LEU A 150 1.75 -11.37 -6.97
CA LEU A 150 1.84 -12.22 -5.76
C LEU A 150 0.47 -12.51 -5.14
N LEU A 151 -0.50 -11.62 -5.36
CA LEU A 151 -1.85 -11.64 -4.79
C LEU A 151 -2.94 -11.94 -5.84
N GLU A 152 -2.79 -11.47 -7.09
CA GLU A 152 -3.81 -11.51 -8.15
C GLU A 152 -4.14 -12.94 -8.63
N ASP A 153 -3.15 -13.80 -8.89
CA ASP A 153 -3.44 -15.21 -9.25
C ASP A 153 -4.00 -16.01 -8.06
N ASN A 154 -3.78 -15.56 -6.82
CA ASN A 154 -4.39 -16.18 -5.65
C ASN A 154 -5.86 -15.78 -5.46
N LEU A 155 -6.30 -14.68 -6.09
CA LEU A 155 -7.69 -14.20 -5.98
C LEU A 155 -8.57 -14.66 -7.17
N GLU A 156 -8.01 -14.76 -8.39
CA GLU A 156 -8.78 -15.21 -9.56
C GLU A 156 -8.70 -16.73 -9.82
N LEU A 157 -7.63 -17.45 -9.42
CA LEU A 157 -7.45 -18.89 -9.72
C LEU A 157 -7.51 -19.84 -8.51
N ASN A 158 -7.50 -19.35 -7.27
CA ASN A 158 -7.48 -20.20 -6.06
C ASN A 158 -8.73 -20.11 -5.19
N ARG A 159 -9.93 -20.01 -5.79
CA ARG A 159 -11.17 -20.34 -5.08
C ARG A 159 -11.30 -21.85 -4.76
N ASN A 160 -10.54 -22.70 -5.47
CA ASN A 160 -10.63 -24.17 -5.37
C ASN A 160 -9.31 -24.89 -5.01
N SER A 161 -8.20 -24.18 -4.77
CA SER A 161 -6.98 -24.80 -4.22
C SER A 161 -6.87 -24.44 -2.73
N LEU A 162 -7.07 -25.44 -1.90
CA LEU A 162 -6.78 -25.41 -0.46
C LEU A 162 -5.29 -25.09 -0.28
N GLU A 163 -4.90 -23.85 0.00
CA GLU A 163 -3.71 -23.47 0.80
C GLU A 163 -3.68 -21.94 1.02
N PRO A 164 -3.36 -21.42 2.22
CA PRO A 164 -3.57 -20.03 2.59
C PRO A 164 -2.39 -19.13 2.20
N SER A 165 -2.43 -18.46 1.06
CA SER A 165 -1.47 -17.37 0.80
C SER A 165 -1.79 -16.18 1.72
N LEU A 166 -0.88 -15.84 2.65
CA LEU A 166 -0.97 -14.65 3.51
C LEU A 166 -2.23 -14.58 4.40
N SER A 167 -2.69 -15.74 4.89
CA SER A 167 -3.91 -15.86 5.72
C SER A 167 -3.92 -15.01 6.98
N VAL A 168 -2.76 -14.64 7.52
CA VAL A 168 -2.69 -13.78 8.71
C VAL A 168 -3.40 -12.44 8.47
N PHE A 169 -3.37 -11.92 7.24
CA PHE A 169 -4.03 -10.67 6.84
C PHE A 169 -5.52 -10.86 6.52
N GLN A 170 -6.02 -12.09 6.44
CA GLN A 170 -7.44 -12.40 6.23
C GLN A 170 -8.20 -12.60 7.54
N SER A 171 -7.49 -12.68 8.67
CA SER A 171 -8.07 -12.77 10.01
C SER A 171 -8.64 -11.40 10.47
N PRO A 172 -9.61 -11.36 11.40
CA PRO A 172 -10.18 -10.11 11.93
C PRO A 172 -9.23 -9.42 12.93
N ARG A 173 -7.99 -9.18 12.51
CA ARG A 173 -6.95 -8.45 13.25
C ARG A 173 -6.66 -7.13 12.54
N ASP A 174 -6.07 -6.18 13.27
CA ASP A 174 -5.65 -4.87 12.71
C ASP A 174 -4.35 -4.99 11.92
N TYR A 175 -4.38 -5.82 10.87
CA TYR A 175 -3.24 -6.24 10.07
C TYR A 175 -3.44 -5.77 8.64
N TYR A 176 -2.50 -4.96 8.16
CA TYR A 176 -2.54 -4.33 6.84
C TYR A 176 -1.31 -4.76 6.05
N LEU A 177 -1.51 -5.22 4.83
CA LEU A 177 -0.46 -5.41 3.84
C LEU A 177 -0.76 -4.49 2.65
N ILE A 178 0.13 -3.57 2.35
CA ILE A 178 0.02 -2.62 1.26
C ILE A 178 1.17 -2.87 0.29
N THR A 179 0.85 -3.10 -0.98
CA THR A 179 1.83 -3.45 -2.00
C THR A 179 1.79 -2.48 -3.16
N ALA A 180 2.93 -2.31 -3.83
CA ALA A 180 3.15 -1.31 -4.85
C ALA A 180 2.68 -1.74 -6.28
N CYS A 181 1.74 -2.68 -6.46
CA CYS A 181 1.53 -3.46 -7.70
C CYS A 181 1.80 -2.74 -9.03
N ARG A 182 2.53 -3.41 -9.94
CA ARG A 182 2.84 -2.91 -11.29
C ARG A 182 2.19 -3.82 -12.33
N ALA A 183 1.58 -3.21 -13.36
CA ALA A 183 1.01 -3.93 -14.51
C ALA A 183 2.08 -4.40 -15.53
N GLY A 184 3.38 -4.17 -15.28
CA GLY A 184 4.47 -4.53 -16.18
C GLY A 184 5.85 -4.53 -15.52
N GLU A 185 6.87 -4.98 -16.27
CA GLU A 185 8.21 -5.32 -15.76
C GLU A 185 9.14 -4.12 -15.49
N LEU A 186 8.80 -2.92 -15.93
CA LEU A 186 9.69 -1.76 -15.80
C LEU A 186 9.41 -0.96 -14.52
N ALA A 187 10.41 -0.89 -13.66
CA ALA A 187 10.43 0.08 -12.58
C ALA A 187 10.46 1.49 -13.15
N ARG A 188 9.40 2.26 -12.85
CA ARG A 188 9.37 3.69 -13.16
C ARG A 188 9.84 4.46 -11.93
N GLU A 189 10.76 5.36 -12.18
CA GLU A 189 11.39 6.24 -11.20
C GLU A 189 10.85 7.66 -11.41
N GLU A 190 10.65 8.40 -10.32
CA GLU A 190 10.31 9.83 -10.37
C GLU A 190 11.22 10.58 -9.40
N GLY A 191 12.26 11.23 -9.95
CA GLY A 191 13.24 11.97 -9.16
C GLY A 191 14.17 11.05 -8.36
N GLU A 192 14.25 11.29 -7.05
CA GLU A 192 15.15 10.56 -6.14
C GLU A 192 14.56 9.26 -5.58
N HIS A 193 13.32 8.89 -5.94
CA HIS A 193 12.61 7.73 -5.36
C HIS A 193 11.86 6.91 -6.40
N GLY A 194 11.61 5.62 -6.09
CA GLY A 194 10.61 4.84 -6.82
C GLY A 194 9.22 5.48 -6.68
N LEU A 195 8.36 5.36 -7.70
CA LEU A 195 7.03 5.99 -7.72
C LEU A 195 6.20 5.71 -6.45
N PHE A 196 6.17 4.46 -6.00
CA PHE A 196 5.42 4.08 -4.80
C PHE A 196 6.02 4.69 -3.53
N THR A 197 7.33 4.58 -3.33
CA THR A 197 7.98 5.24 -2.20
C THR A 197 7.81 6.75 -2.23
N GLY A 198 7.94 7.38 -3.39
CA GLY A 198 7.68 8.82 -3.53
C GLY A 198 6.26 9.19 -3.10
N ALA A 199 5.26 8.41 -3.51
CA ALA A 199 3.87 8.60 -3.08
C ALA A 199 3.69 8.34 -1.57
N VAL A 200 4.35 7.33 -1.00
CA VAL A 200 4.31 7.03 0.45
C VAL A 200 4.93 8.18 1.25
N LEU A 201 6.10 8.69 0.85
CA LEU A 201 6.76 9.81 1.51
C LEU A 201 5.91 11.08 1.44
N GLN A 202 5.31 11.38 0.29
CA GLN A 202 4.35 12.48 0.15
C GLN A 202 3.11 12.27 1.02
N GLY A 203 2.58 11.05 1.08
CA GLY A 203 1.41 10.72 1.90
C GLY A 203 1.70 10.72 3.41
N LEU A 204 2.95 10.53 3.82
CA LEU A 204 3.39 10.64 5.20
C LEU A 204 3.68 12.09 5.62
N SER A 205 3.65 13.05 4.70
CA SER A 205 3.97 14.46 4.97
C SER A 205 2.94 15.14 5.87
N GLN A 206 3.29 16.33 6.40
CA GLN A 206 2.41 17.12 7.24
C GLN A 206 1.19 17.65 6.46
N GLU A 207 1.36 17.87 5.16
CA GLU A 207 0.33 18.32 4.23
C GLU A 207 -0.80 17.30 4.10
N ASN A 208 -0.47 16.01 4.19
CA ASN A 208 -1.47 14.95 4.24
C ASN A 208 -1.90 14.60 5.68
N ALA A 209 -1.46 15.30 6.73
CA ALA A 209 -1.95 15.05 8.08
C ALA A 209 -3.40 15.51 8.25
N GLU A 210 -4.20 14.78 9.03
CA GLU A 210 -5.54 15.22 9.38
C GLU A 210 -5.48 16.54 10.18
N PRO A 211 -6.11 17.65 9.73
CA PRO A 211 -5.87 18.96 10.33
C PRO A 211 -6.16 19.04 11.83
N ALA A 212 -7.25 18.39 12.27
CA ALA A 212 -7.70 18.43 13.65
C ALA A 212 -6.78 17.65 14.60
N THR A 213 -6.18 16.56 14.14
CA THR A 213 -5.41 15.64 14.99
C THR A 213 -3.91 15.69 14.73
N GLY A 214 -3.49 16.21 13.58
CA GLY A 214 -2.12 16.17 13.08
C GLY A 214 -1.67 14.76 12.66
N LYS A 215 -2.57 13.77 12.56
CA LYS A 215 -2.19 12.36 12.36
C LYS A 215 -2.31 11.95 10.89
N VAL A 216 -1.38 11.12 10.44
CA VAL A 216 -1.53 10.33 9.22
C VAL A 216 -1.79 8.89 9.63
N SER A 217 -2.96 8.36 9.28
CA SER A 217 -3.34 6.97 9.53
C SER A 217 -3.07 6.07 8.33
N VAL A 218 -3.04 4.75 8.53
CA VAL A 218 -2.81 3.76 7.45
C VAL A 218 -3.84 3.89 6.33
N ASN A 219 -5.12 4.06 6.66
CA ASN A 219 -6.17 4.23 5.64
C ASN A 219 -5.95 5.55 4.87
N ARG A 220 -5.64 6.64 5.56
CA ARG A 220 -5.39 7.94 4.94
C ARG A 220 -4.15 7.94 4.05
N LEU A 221 -3.10 7.24 4.47
CA LEU A 221 -1.90 7.04 3.67
C LEU A 221 -2.22 6.21 2.43
N PHE A 222 -2.95 5.10 2.59
CA PHE A 222 -3.33 4.25 1.46
C PHE A 222 -4.19 5.01 0.44
N ASP A 223 -5.21 5.75 0.90
CA ASP A 223 -6.06 6.58 0.03
C ASP A 223 -5.24 7.60 -0.75
N PHE A 224 -4.30 8.29 -0.09
CA PHE A 224 -3.39 9.24 -0.75
C PHE A 224 -2.51 8.56 -1.80
N VAL A 225 -1.87 7.44 -1.44
CA VAL A 225 -0.96 6.69 -2.32
C VAL A 225 -1.73 6.16 -3.54
N TYR A 226 -2.93 5.61 -3.33
CA TYR A 226 -3.81 5.15 -4.40
C TYR A 226 -4.18 6.29 -5.36
N GLN A 227 -4.57 7.45 -4.84
CA GLN A 227 -4.89 8.62 -5.67
C GLN A 227 -3.67 9.12 -6.45
N ARG A 228 -2.50 9.22 -5.80
CA ARG A 228 -1.26 9.73 -6.41
C ARG A 228 -0.75 8.83 -7.54
N LEU A 229 -0.98 7.53 -7.44
CA LEU A 229 -0.56 6.53 -8.42
C LEU A 229 -1.63 6.19 -9.46
N SER A 230 -2.86 6.67 -9.30
CA SER A 230 -3.94 6.45 -10.27
C SER A 230 -3.53 6.91 -11.68
N GLY A 231 -3.62 5.99 -12.65
CA GLY A 231 -3.22 6.25 -14.05
C GLY A 231 -1.71 6.24 -14.32
N SER A 232 -0.85 5.98 -13.33
CA SER A 232 0.61 5.89 -13.51
C SER A 232 1.08 4.57 -14.14
N GLY A 233 0.21 3.56 -14.17
CA GLY A 233 0.56 2.16 -14.49
C GLY A 233 1.00 1.34 -13.26
N GLN A 234 1.01 1.97 -12.08
CA GLN A 234 1.21 1.36 -10.78
C GLN A 234 -0.07 1.51 -9.96
N GLU A 235 -0.64 0.41 -9.49
CA GLU A 235 -1.93 0.37 -8.79
C GLU A 235 -1.73 -0.28 -7.42
N PRO A 236 -1.60 0.50 -6.33
CA PRO A 236 -1.32 -0.10 -5.03
C PRO A 236 -2.49 -0.95 -4.55
N PHE A 237 -2.18 -2.10 -3.96
CA PHE A 237 -3.18 -3.04 -3.43
C PHE A 237 -3.09 -3.13 -1.91
N GLN A 238 -4.23 -3.35 -1.25
CA GLN A 238 -4.31 -3.60 0.18
C GLN A 238 -4.95 -4.96 0.46
N LEU A 239 -4.30 -5.76 1.29
CA LEU A 239 -4.87 -6.94 1.93
C LEU A 239 -5.02 -6.69 3.44
N GLY A 240 -6.09 -7.22 4.02
CA GLY A 240 -6.44 -7.01 5.42
C GLY A 240 -7.03 -5.64 5.72
N GLY A 241 -7.14 -5.31 7.00
CA GLY A 241 -7.89 -4.15 7.46
C GLY A 241 -8.03 -4.12 8.98
N GLY A 242 -9.00 -3.35 9.48
CA GLY A 242 -9.27 -3.20 10.91
C GLY A 242 -9.41 -1.74 11.32
N ARG A 243 -8.99 -1.44 12.55
CA ARG A 243 -8.93 -0.07 13.08
C ARG A 243 -7.86 0.73 12.32
N SER A 244 -8.16 1.97 11.98
CA SER A 244 -7.19 2.82 11.30
C SER A 244 -6.05 3.23 12.24
N LEU A 245 -4.87 2.63 12.02
CA LEU A 245 -3.67 2.82 12.84
C LEU A 245 -2.96 4.12 12.47
N THR A 246 -2.47 4.87 13.46
CA THR A 246 -1.64 6.07 13.20
C THR A 246 -0.24 5.62 12.80
N ILE A 247 0.30 6.16 11.70
CA ILE A 247 1.69 5.90 11.27
C ILE A 247 2.61 7.03 11.75
N VAL A 248 2.27 8.28 11.45
CA VAL A 248 3.00 9.47 11.90
C VAL A 248 2.08 10.53 12.49
N SER A 249 2.65 11.44 13.27
CA SER A 249 1.94 12.55 13.90
C SER A 249 2.75 13.83 13.81
N TYR A 250 2.05 14.91 13.54
CA TYR A 250 2.56 16.27 13.47
C TYR A 250 1.81 17.15 14.47
N PRO A 251 2.33 18.35 14.81
CA PRO A 251 1.54 19.33 15.54
C PRO A 251 0.22 19.58 14.82
N PRO A 252 -0.93 19.57 15.54
CA PRO A 252 -2.21 19.90 14.94
C PRO A 252 -2.12 21.25 14.24
N GLN A 253 -2.60 21.31 13.02
CA GLN A 253 -2.76 22.58 12.35
C GLN A 253 -3.93 23.24 13.07
N GLY A 254 -3.62 24.19 13.98
CA GLY A 254 -4.64 24.90 14.75
C GLY A 254 -5.78 25.31 13.83
N LYS A 255 -7.03 25.23 14.31
CA LYS A 255 -8.22 25.61 13.52
C LYS A 255 -7.85 26.88 12.78
N LYS A 256 -7.63 26.80 11.46
CA LYS A 256 -7.82 27.98 10.63
C LYS A 256 -9.27 28.29 10.88
N GLU A 257 -9.53 29.31 11.68
CA GLU A 257 -10.85 29.93 11.70
C GLU A 257 -11.20 30.09 10.23
N SER A 258 -12.28 29.44 9.82
CA SER A 258 -12.89 29.72 8.55
C SER A 258 -13.47 31.12 8.67
N THR A 259 -12.59 32.13 8.58
CA THR A 259 -12.99 33.42 8.08
C THR A 259 -13.26 33.17 6.62
N ALA A 260 -14.54 32.92 6.32
CA ALA A 260 -15.09 33.07 4.99
C ALA A 260 -14.68 34.46 4.46
N THR A 261 -13.55 34.50 3.80
CA THR A 261 -13.13 35.59 2.94
C THR A 261 -12.83 34.92 1.62
N ALA A 262 -13.80 35.07 0.72
CA ALA A 262 -13.65 34.68 -0.66
C ALA A 262 -12.30 35.21 -1.18
N PRO A 263 -11.45 34.38 -1.81
CA PRO A 263 -10.26 34.90 -2.45
C PRO A 263 -10.71 35.80 -3.60
N VAL A 264 -10.49 37.10 -3.43
CA VAL A 264 -10.46 38.07 -4.53
C VAL A 264 -9.24 37.71 -5.38
N PHE A 265 -9.47 36.94 -6.44
CA PHE A 265 -8.47 36.73 -7.48
C PHE A 265 -8.29 38.04 -8.25
N SER A 266 -7.15 38.69 -8.03
CA SER A 266 -6.60 39.69 -8.94
C SER A 266 -6.36 39.02 -10.29
N SER A 267 -7.01 39.56 -11.31
CA SER A 267 -6.89 39.13 -12.69
C SER A 267 -5.56 39.57 -13.28
N THR A 268 -4.66 38.62 -13.49
CA THR A 268 -3.79 38.66 -14.67
C THR A 268 -3.95 37.34 -15.41
N LYS A 269 -4.40 37.47 -16.66
CA LYS A 269 -4.87 36.42 -17.55
C LYS A 269 -3.70 35.57 -18.05
N GLU A 270 -3.69 34.29 -17.70
CA GLU A 270 -3.30 33.21 -18.61
C GLU A 270 -4.30 32.04 -18.44
N PRO A 271 -4.76 31.39 -19.51
CA PRO A 271 -5.90 30.47 -19.43
C PRO A 271 -5.47 29.10 -18.88
N VAL A 272 -5.89 28.77 -17.66
CA VAL A 272 -5.83 27.40 -17.11
C VAL A 272 -7.15 26.70 -17.42
N ALA A 273 -7.09 25.60 -18.18
CA ALA A 273 -8.23 24.76 -18.47
C ALA A 273 -8.80 24.13 -17.19
N SER A 274 -10.12 24.12 -17.04
CA SER A 274 -10.84 23.47 -15.94
C SER A 274 -10.52 21.98 -15.88
N VAL A 275 -9.90 21.52 -14.80
CA VAL A 275 -9.67 20.10 -14.55
C VAL A 275 -11.01 19.47 -14.15
N VAL A 276 -11.65 18.79 -15.10
CA VAL A 276 -12.84 17.96 -14.83
C VAL A 276 -12.38 16.71 -14.07
N GLU A 277 -13.00 16.42 -12.92
CA GLU A 277 -12.69 15.21 -12.14
C GLU A 277 -12.92 13.96 -13.01
N PRO A 278 -11.94 13.03 -13.09
CA PRO A 278 -12.07 11.84 -13.93
C PRO A 278 -13.31 11.01 -13.57
N PRO A 279 -14.07 10.50 -14.55
CA PRO A 279 -15.34 9.79 -14.33
C PRO A 279 -15.26 8.63 -13.33
N ARG A 280 -14.14 7.89 -13.32
CA ARG A 280 -13.87 6.81 -12.38
C ARG A 280 -13.79 7.27 -10.92
N ILE A 281 -13.18 8.43 -10.68
CA ILE A 281 -13.02 8.98 -9.32
C ILE A 281 -14.36 9.48 -8.82
N ARG A 282 -15.10 10.20 -9.68
CA ARG A 282 -16.46 10.66 -9.38
C ARG A 282 -17.38 9.49 -9.04
N ALA A 283 -17.38 8.43 -9.84
CA ALA A 283 -18.18 7.24 -9.60
C ALA A 283 -17.79 6.53 -8.29
N LEU A 284 -16.49 6.40 -8.00
CA LEU A 284 -16.01 5.72 -6.77
C LEU A 284 -16.41 6.49 -5.51
N ASN A 285 -16.24 7.81 -5.52
CA ASN A 285 -16.62 8.66 -4.40
C ASN A 285 -18.12 8.62 -4.14
N GLN A 286 -18.94 8.62 -5.19
CA GLN A 286 -20.39 8.47 -5.06
C GLN A 286 -20.74 7.11 -4.48
N LEU A 287 -20.28 6.02 -5.10
CA LEU A 287 -20.56 4.63 -4.71
C LEU A 287 -20.14 4.31 -3.27
N LYS A 288 -18.98 4.81 -2.80
CA LYS A 288 -18.52 4.60 -1.42
C LYS A 288 -19.40 5.27 -0.37
N ASN A 289 -20.06 6.37 -0.71
CA ASN A 289 -20.85 7.19 0.20
C ASN A 289 -22.36 6.90 0.15
N LEU A 290 -22.80 5.97 -0.70
CA LEU A 290 -24.20 5.53 -0.74
C LEU A 290 -24.58 4.77 0.53
N LEU A 291 -25.85 4.87 0.93
CA LEU A 291 -26.42 3.90 1.85
C LEU A 291 -26.49 2.52 1.19
N PRO A 292 -26.41 1.41 1.94
CA PRO A 292 -26.46 0.06 1.35
C PRO A 292 -27.65 -0.20 0.43
N THR A 293 -28.82 0.38 0.73
CA THR A 293 -30.02 0.27 -0.12
C THR A 293 -29.88 1.03 -1.43
N GLN A 294 -29.27 2.22 -1.42
CA GLN A 294 -28.99 2.99 -2.63
C GLN A 294 -27.90 2.32 -3.48
N PHE A 295 -26.91 1.71 -2.83
CA PHE A 295 -25.86 0.96 -3.51
C PHE A 295 -26.42 -0.25 -4.27
N ASN A 296 -27.30 -1.03 -3.64
CA ASN A 296 -28.00 -2.14 -4.30
C ASN A 296 -28.91 -1.66 -5.44
N GLU A 297 -29.58 -0.50 -5.28
CA GLU A 297 -30.40 0.09 -6.34
C GLU A 297 -29.54 0.51 -7.56
N VAL A 298 -28.32 1.02 -7.34
CA VAL A 298 -27.38 1.34 -8.44
C VAL A 298 -26.98 0.07 -9.19
N ILE A 299 -26.62 -1.00 -8.48
CA ILE A 299 -26.29 -2.31 -9.06
C ILE A 299 -27.44 -2.80 -9.95
N PHE A 300 -28.67 -2.77 -9.42
CA PHE A 300 -29.85 -3.24 -10.13
C PHE A 300 -30.17 -2.38 -11.36
N ARG A 301 -30.20 -1.04 -11.23
CA ARG A 301 -30.56 -0.13 -12.33
C ARG A 301 -29.51 -0.05 -13.43
N TYR A 302 -28.23 -0.15 -13.07
CA TYR A 302 -27.16 -0.19 -14.05
C TYR A 302 -27.05 -1.56 -14.73
N GLY A 303 -27.53 -2.63 -14.09
CA GLY A 303 -27.54 -3.99 -14.65
C GLY A 303 -26.25 -4.77 -14.38
N ILE A 304 -25.63 -4.57 -13.21
CA ILE A 304 -24.50 -5.40 -12.77
C ILE A 304 -25.03 -6.75 -12.29
N ASP A 305 -24.45 -7.84 -12.79
CA ASP A 305 -24.70 -9.19 -12.27
C ASP A 305 -24.11 -9.31 -10.85
N GLU A 306 -24.97 -9.37 -9.84
CA GLU A 306 -24.58 -9.47 -8.42
C GLU A 306 -23.68 -10.68 -8.12
N SER A 307 -23.73 -11.74 -8.93
CA SER A 307 -22.84 -12.90 -8.76
C SER A 307 -21.37 -12.58 -9.05
N GLN A 308 -21.10 -11.49 -9.79
CA GLN A 308 -19.76 -11.00 -10.08
C GLN A 308 -19.21 -10.09 -8.98
N LEU A 309 -20.05 -9.68 -8.02
CA LEU A 309 -19.65 -8.86 -6.89
C LEU A 309 -19.26 -9.73 -5.68
N PRO A 310 -18.34 -9.28 -4.82
CA PRO A 310 -17.92 -10.07 -3.67
C PRO A 310 -19.04 -10.20 -2.63
N ILE A 311 -19.54 -11.42 -2.40
CA ILE A 311 -20.67 -11.72 -1.49
C ILE A 311 -20.49 -11.10 -0.09
N ASN A 312 -19.28 -11.20 0.48
CA ASN A 312 -18.90 -10.65 1.79
C ASN A 312 -17.97 -9.42 1.70
N GLY A 313 -17.87 -8.78 0.53
CA GLY A 313 -17.01 -7.62 0.34
C GLY A 313 -17.56 -6.36 1.03
N THR A 314 -16.67 -5.50 1.49
CA THR A 314 -17.04 -4.15 1.94
C THR A 314 -17.64 -3.36 0.77
N GLN A 315 -18.46 -2.35 1.04
CA GLN A 315 -19.04 -1.52 -0.01
C GLN A 315 -17.97 -0.85 -0.88
N ALA A 316 -16.83 -0.48 -0.30
CA ALA A 316 -15.69 0.06 -1.04
C ALA A 316 -15.11 -0.97 -2.04
N GLN A 317 -15.01 -2.24 -1.65
CA GLN A 317 -14.57 -3.32 -2.55
C GLN A 317 -15.57 -3.53 -3.68
N LYS A 318 -16.87 -3.64 -3.32
CA LYS A 318 -17.95 -3.77 -4.30
C LYS A 318 -17.99 -2.58 -5.26
N ALA A 319 -17.72 -1.35 -4.79
CA ALA A 319 -17.70 -0.15 -5.61
C ALA A 319 -16.59 -0.19 -6.67
N ILE A 320 -15.41 -0.71 -6.31
CA ILE A 320 -14.30 -0.88 -7.26
C ILE A 320 -14.70 -1.90 -8.34
N ASP A 321 -15.30 -3.02 -7.95
CA ASP A 321 -15.73 -4.06 -8.89
C ASP A 321 -16.86 -3.57 -9.82
N VAL A 322 -17.83 -2.80 -9.29
CA VAL A 322 -18.87 -2.13 -10.08
C VAL A 322 -18.23 -1.22 -11.13
N ILE A 323 -17.22 -0.42 -10.77
CA ILE A 323 -16.52 0.47 -11.72
C ILE A 323 -15.72 -0.32 -12.75
N LYS A 324 -15.11 -1.45 -12.36
CA LYS A 324 -14.39 -2.33 -13.28
C LYS A 324 -15.33 -2.91 -14.32
N LEU A 325 -16.48 -3.45 -13.89
CA LEU A 325 -17.51 -4.02 -14.76
C LEU A 325 -18.14 -2.95 -15.66
N ALA A 326 -18.47 -1.78 -15.11
CA ALA A 326 -18.96 -0.65 -15.88
C ALA A 326 -17.94 -0.21 -16.94
N SER A 327 -16.66 -0.12 -16.58
CA SER A 327 -15.60 0.25 -17.53
C SER A 327 -15.45 -0.75 -18.69
N GLN A 328 -15.81 -2.02 -18.48
CA GLN A 328 -15.82 -3.02 -19.55
C GLN A 328 -17.00 -2.83 -20.51
N GLN A 329 -18.13 -2.31 -20.02
CA GLN A 329 -19.34 -2.08 -20.81
C GLN A 329 -19.31 -0.75 -21.58
N GLU A 330 -18.85 0.34 -20.96
CA GLU A 330 -18.91 1.69 -21.53
C GLU A 330 -17.55 2.40 -21.68
N GLY A 331 -16.45 1.71 -21.38
CA GLY A 331 -15.11 2.28 -21.47
C GLY A 331 -14.80 3.25 -20.33
N GLN A 332 -13.87 4.19 -20.57
CA GLN A 332 -13.37 5.10 -19.52
C GLN A 332 -14.33 6.26 -19.18
N SER A 333 -15.41 6.45 -19.95
CA SER A 333 -16.32 7.58 -19.79
C SER A 333 -17.29 7.42 -18.61
N LEU A 334 -17.68 6.17 -18.30
CA LEU A 334 -18.61 5.81 -17.22
C LEU A 334 -19.93 6.62 -17.21
N CYS A 335 -20.37 7.10 -18.38
CA CYS A 335 -21.50 8.04 -18.46
C CYS A 335 -22.79 7.43 -17.92
N GLY A 336 -23.12 6.20 -18.31
CA GLY A 336 -24.31 5.50 -17.85
C GLY A 336 -24.29 5.23 -16.36
N LEU A 337 -23.13 4.85 -15.79
CA LEU A 337 -23.01 4.62 -14.35
C LEU A 337 -23.21 5.92 -13.57
N LEU A 338 -22.59 7.00 -14.03
CA LEU A 338 -22.71 8.32 -13.42
C LEU A 338 -24.13 8.89 -13.53
N ASP A 339 -24.84 8.65 -14.64
CA ASP A 339 -26.23 9.06 -14.80
C ASP A 339 -27.16 8.32 -13.82
N VAL A 340 -26.96 7.01 -13.65
CA VAL A 340 -27.69 6.20 -12.66
C VAL A 340 -27.41 6.70 -11.24
N LEU A 341 -26.14 6.98 -10.92
CA LEU A 341 -25.74 7.54 -9.63
C LEU A 341 -26.37 8.91 -9.37
N GLU A 342 -26.41 9.79 -10.38
CA GLU A 342 -27.01 11.12 -10.27
C GLU A 342 -28.53 11.04 -10.02
N GLN A 343 -29.22 10.05 -10.59
CA GLN A 343 -30.65 9.84 -10.33
C GLN A 343 -30.94 9.30 -8.92
N ILE A 344 -30.08 8.42 -8.39
CA ILE A 344 -30.29 7.75 -7.09
C ILE A 344 -29.81 8.63 -5.92
N ALA A 345 -28.72 9.38 -6.12
CA ALA A 345 -28.11 10.21 -5.09
C ALA A 345 -27.63 11.56 -5.67
N PRO A 346 -28.55 12.44 -6.11
CA PRO A 346 -28.20 13.73 -6.72
C PRO A 346 -27.43 14.69 -5.80
N HIS A 347 -27.48 14.46 -4.49
CA HIS A 347 -26.77 15.23 -3.46
C HIS A 347 -25.27 14.87 -3.35
N LEU A 348 -24.82 13.80 -4.00
CA LEU A 348 -23.41 13.38 -4.06
C LEU A 348 -22.69 13.86 -5.33
N LYS A 349 -23.26 14.86 -6.03
CA LYS A 349 -22.75 15.38 -7.30
C LYS A 349 -21.47 16.19 -7.16
#